data_AF-A0A2A4KT20-F1
#
_entry.id   AF-A0A2A4KT20-F1
#
_cell.length_a   1.000
_cell.length_b   1.000
_cell.length_c   1.000
_cell.angle_alpha   90.00
_cell.angle_beta   90.00
_cell.angle_gamma   90.00
#
_symmetry.space_group_name_H-M   'P 1'
#
loop_
_entity.id
_entity.type
_entity.pdbx_description
1 polymer ?
#
loop_
_entity_poly.entity_id
_entity_poly.type
_entity_poly.pdbx_seq_one_letter_code
_entity_poly.pdbx_strand_id
1 'polypeptide(L)' 'MQDFEITDAATGRLIATCDTIDDVIPALDDACESFARQLAANAEGSSGIRLRLEVHQRTPDGHRIWCAERVFFPGAR' A
#
# COMPACT_ATOMS: atom_id res chain seq x y z
N MET A 1 -10.24 -14.79 12.07
CA MET A 1 -10.10 -14.04 10.81
C MET A 1 -9.09 -12.95 11.11
N GLN A 2 -7.93 -13.00 10.47
CA GLN A 2 -6.89 -12.00 10.67
C GLN A 2 -6.92 -11.11 9.45
N ASP A 3 -7.45 -9.90 9.62
CA ASP A 3 -7.63 -8.99 8.50
C ASP A 3 -6.45 -8.01 8.49
N PHE A 4 -5.68 -8.02 7.41
CA PHE A 4 -4.63 -7.04 7.18
C PHE A 4 -5.17 -5.89 6.35
N GLU A 5 -4.88 -4.67 6.75
CA GLU A 5 -5.23 -3.45 6.04
C GLU A 5 -3.96 -2.83 5.47
N ILE A 6 -4.00 -2.51 4.17
CA ILE A 6 -2.97 -1.73 3.49
C ILE A 6 -3.50 -0.32 3.33
N THR A 7 -2.81 0.66 3.91
CA THR A 7 -3.19 2.07 3.85
C THR A 7 -2.11 2.92 3.21
N ASP A 8 -2.50 3.95 2.47
CA ASP A 8 -1.57 5.01 2.07
C ASP A 8 -1.20 5.84 3.30
N ALA A 9 0.09 5.93 3.60
CA ALA A 9 0.61 6.56 4.81
C ALA A 9 0.48 8.09 4.80
N ALA A 10 0.39 8.71 3.62
CA ALA A 10 0.28 10.17 3.50
C ALA A 10 -1.16 10.65 3.72
N THR A 11 -2.13 9.86 3.26
CA THR A 11 -3.55 10.21 3.24
C THR A 11 -4.38 9.44 4.27
N GLY A 12 -3.84 8.35 4.81
CA GLY A 12 -4.58 7.40 5.67
C GLY A 12 -5.63 6.58 4.92
N ARG A 13 -5.69 6.68 3.59
CA ARG A 13 -6.70 6.00 2.77
C ARG A 13 -6.46 4.50 2.76
N LEU A 14 -7.52 3.72 3.00
CA LEU A 14 -7.51 2.27 2.80
C LEU A 14 -7.38 1.93 1.30
N ILE A 15 -6.38 1.12 0.98
CA ILE A 15 -6.06 0.67 -0.39
C ILE A 15 -6.58 -0.74 -0.62
N ALA A 16 -6.31 -1.65 0.31
CA ALA A 16 -6.73 -3.04 0.23
C ALA A 16 -6.89 -3.67 1.61
N THR A 17 -7.66 -4.75 1.66
CA THR A 17 -7.81 -5.65 2.82
C THR A 17 -7.44 -7.07 2.39
N CYS A 18 -6.71 -7.78 3.24
CA CYS A 18 -6.25 -9.15 2.99
C CYS A 18 -6.66 -10.05 4.15
N ASP A 19 -7.24 -11.21 3.86
CA ASP A 19 -7.69 -12.17 4.89
C ASP A 19 -6.52 -13.03 5.43
N THR A 20 -5.39 -13.04 4.72
CA THR A 20 -4.18 -13.76 5.09
C THR A 20 -2.93 -12.93 4.87
N ILE A 21 -1.85 -13.30 5.55
CA ILE A 21 -0.54 -12.66 5.37
C ILE A 21 0.05 -12.92 3.98
N ASP A 22 -0.27 -14.06 3.37
CA ASP A 22 0.23 -14.44 2.05
C ASP A 22 -0.33 -13.54 0.94
N ASP A 23 -1.51 -12.97 1.14
CA ASP A 23 -2.16 -12.04 0.20
C ASP A 23 -1.61 -10.61 0.29
N VAL A 24 -0.87 -10.27 1.35
CA VAL A 24 -0.38 -8.90 1.58
C VAL A 24 0.64 -8.48 0.53
N ILE A 25 1.58 -9.37 0.19
CA ILE A 25 2.64 -9.04 -0.79
C ILE A 25 2.05 -8.79 -2.19
N PRO A 26 1.20 -9.68 -2.75
CA PRO A 26 0.50 -9.42 -4.01
C PRO A 26 -0.32 -8.12 -3.98
N ALA A 27 -1.04 -7.85 -2.89
CA ALA A 27 -1.84 -6.61 -2.79
C ALA A 27 -0.96 -5.34 -2.76
N LEU A 28 0.22 -5.41 -2.14
CA LEU A 28 1.21 -4.33 -2.17
C LEU A 28 1.78 -4.11 -3.59
N ASP A 29 2.06 -5.19 -4.33
CA ASP A 29 2.53 -5.11 -5.72
C ASP A 29 1.47 -4.46 -6.62
N ASP A 30 0.22 -4.91 -6.54
CA ASP A 30 -0.91 -4.36 -7.30
C ASP A 30 -1.13 -2.87 -7.00
N ALA A 31 -1.02 -2.48 -5.72
CA ALA A 31 -1.12 -1.07 -5.32
C ALA A 31 -0.01 -0.22 -5.93
N CYS A 32 1.23 -0.73 -5.97
CA CYS A 32 2.36 -0.04 -6.59
C CYS A 32 2.19 0.08 -8.11
N GLU A 33 1.74 -1.00 -8.77
CA GLU A 33 1.49 -0.99 -10.22
C GLU A 33 0.35 -0.04 -10.60
N SER A 34 -0.76 -0.06 -9.85
CA SER A 34 -1.88 0.86 -10.05
C SER A 34 -1.46 2.32 -9.91
N PHE A 35 -0.65 2.63 -8.90
CA PHE A 35 -0.11 3.97 -8.73
C PHE A 35 0.81 4.38 -9.88
N ALA A 36 1.71 3.49 -10.33
CA ALA A 36 2.57 3.76 -11.49
C ALA A 36 1.75 4.03 -12.76
N ARG A 37 0.68 3.26 -13.00
CA ARG A 37 -0.23 3.48 -14.14
C ARG A 37 -0.96 4.82 -14.05
N GLN A 38 -1.40 5.22 -12.86
CA GLN A 38 -2.06 6.52 -12.65
C GLN A 38 -1.11 7.68 -12.93
N LEU A 39 0.13 7.62 -12.44
CA LEU A 39 1.14 8.64 -12.73
C LEU A 39 1.46 8.73 -14.22
N ALA A 40 1.59 7.58 -14.90
CA ALA A 40 1.80 7.55 -16.33
C ALA A 40 0.63 8.17 -17.11
N ALA A 41 -0.62 7.92 -16.69
CA ALA A 41 -1.82 8.50 -17.30
C ALA A 41 -1.91 10.02 -17.11
N ASN A 42 -1.43 10.53 -15.97
CA ASN A 42 -1.44 11.97 -15.66
C ASN A 42 -0.20 12.71 -16.21
N ALA A 43 0.71 12.04 -16.92
CA ALA A 43 2.02 12.56 -17.32
C ALA A 43 2.87 13.10 -16.14
N GLU A 44 2.64 12.58 -14.93
CA GLU A 44 3.37 12.94 -13.72
C GLU A 44 4.66 12.11 -13.62
N GLY A 45 5.68 12.52 -14.37
CA GLY A 45 7.01 11.93 -14.33
C GLY A 45 7.94 12.74 -13.43
N SER A 46 7.85 12.57 -12.11
CA SER A 46 8.80 13.23 -11.20
C SER A 46 9.57 12.22 -10.37
N SER A 47 10.89 12.35 -10.40
CA SER A 47 11.87 11.60 -9.60
C SER A 47 11.70 11.80 -8.10
N GLY A 48 10.84 12.72 -7.66
CA GLY A 48 10.51 12.97 -6.26
C GLY A 48 9.22 12.29 -5.77
N ILE A 49 8.41 11.70 -6.65
CA ILE A 49 7.15 11.06 -6.23
C ILE A 49 7.46 9.69 -5.62
N ARG A 50 6.91 9.45 -4.42
CA ARG A 50 6.96 8.16 -3.75
C ARG A 50 5.58 7.79 -3.23
N LEU A 51 5.26 6.51 -3.28
CA LEU A 51 4.12 5.93 -2.57
C LEU A 51 4.64 5.26 -1.30
N ARG A 52 4.00 5.53 -0.16
CA ARG A 52 4.27 4.84 1.10
C ARG A 52 3.01 4.11 1.54
N LEU A 53 3.08 2.79 1.58
CA LEU A 53 2.00 1.90 2.02
C LEU A 53 2.35 1.34 3.40
N GLU A 54 1.41 1.39 4.32
CA GLU A 54 1.54 0.82 5.66
C GLU A 54 0.61 -0.37 5.79
N VAL A 55 1.14 -1.45 6.36
CA VAL A 55 0.39 -2.68 6.64
C VAL A 55 0.06 -2.72 8.11
N HIS A 56 -1.22 -2.87 8.41
CA HIS A 56 -1.72 -3.03 9.77
C HIS A 56 -2.50 -4.33 9.89
N GLN A 57 -2.26 -5.10 10.93
CA GLN A 57 -3.14 -6.21 11.29
C GLN A 57 -4.27 -5.69 12.18
N ARG A 58 -5.50 -6.11 11.90
CA ARG A 58 -6.63 -5.92 12.79
C ARG A 58 -6.76 -7.06 13.77
N THR A 59 -6.82 -6.72 15.05
CA THR A 59 -7.16 -7.68 16.10
C THR A 59 -8.67 -7.93 16.12
N PRO A 60 -9.12 -9.07 16.67
CA PRO A 60 -10.54 -9.35 16.86
C PRO A 60 -11.28 -8.27 17.66
N ASP A 61 -10.59 -7.60 18.59
CA ASP A 61 -11.11 -6.50 19.41
C ASP A 61 -11.18 -5.15 18.66
N GLY A 62 -10.80 -5.13 17.38
CA GLY A 62 -10.89 -3.95 16.51
C GLY A 62 -9.69 -3.01 16.56
N HIS A 63 -8.60 -3.38 17.24
CA HIS A 63 -7.37 -2.59 17.26
C HIS A 63 -6.53 -2.81 16.00
N ARG A 64 -5.79 -1.78 15.58
CA ARG A 64 -4.81 -1.86 14.49
C ARG A 64 -3.40 -1.97 15.08
N ILE A 65 -2.67 -2.99 14.66
CA ILE A 65 -1.27 -3.21 15.02
C ILE A 65 -0.44 -2.96 13.76
N TRP A 66 0.53 -2.06 13.82
CA TRP A 66 1.46 -1.84 12.70
C TRP A 66 2.33 -3.08 12.49
N CYS A 67 2.46 -3.54 11.25
CA CYS A 67 3.20 -4.75 10.91
C CYS A 67 4.41 -4.46 10.01
N ALA A 68 4.22 -3.62 8.99
CA ALA A 68 5.23 -3.36 7.98
C ALA A 68 4.92 -2.08 7.19
N GLU A 69 5.88 -1.68 6.35
CA GLU A 69 5.66 -0.67 5.33
C GLU A 69 6.33 -1.04 4.01
N ARG A 70 5.83 -0.46 2.91
CA ARG A 70 6.45 -0.49 1.59
C ARG A 70 6.57 0.93 1.06
N VAL A 71 7.78 1.29 0.65
CA VAL A 71 8.07 2.55 -0.05
C VAL A 71 8.39 2.24 -1.51
N PHE A 72 7.64 2.85 -2.43
CA PHE A 72 7.79 2.62 -3.86
C PHE A 72 8.11 3.93 -4.60
N PHE A 73 9.10 3.86 -5.50
CA PHE A 73 9.58 4.98 -6.30
C PHE A 73 9.38 4.66 -7.80
N PRO A 74 8.26 5.11 -8.41
CA PRO A 74 7.92 4.78 -9.79
C PRO A 74 8.89 5.32 -10.84
N GLY A 75 9.72 6.32 -10.50
CA GLY A 75 10.70 6.95 -11.39
C GLY A 75 12.15 6.52 -11.18
N ALA A 76 12.45 5.62 -10.24
CA ALA A 76 13.81 5.13 -10.02
C ALA A 76 14.14 4.04 -11.05
N ARG A 77 14.58 4.44 -12.25
CA ARG A 77 15.14 3.54 -13.26
C ARG A 77 16.54 3.99 -13.65
#